data_AF-A0A7V6LEF2-F1
#
_entry.id   AF-A0A7V6LEF2-F1
#
_cell.length_a   1.000
_cell.length_b   1.000
_cell.length_c   1.000
_cell.angle_alpha   90.00
_cell.angle_beta   90.00
_cell.angle_gamma   90.00
#
_symmetry.space_group_name_H-M   'P 1'
#
loop_
_entity.id
_entity.type
_entity.pdbx_description
1 polymer ?
#
loop_
_entity_poly.entity_id
_entity_poly.type
_entity_poly.pdbx_seq_one_letter_code
_entity_poly.pdbx_strand_id
1 'polypeptide(L)' 'WQREKGRAVVSVVHDLSLALKYGTHALLLDEGKVAAGGPIKEVLTDEHLNRVYGLPVRPFMTDMLGQWKA' A
#
# COMPACT_ATOMS: atom_id res chain seq x y z
N TRP A 1 -8.81 -7.38 15.35
CA TRP A 1 -9.57 -6.23 15.86
C TRP A 1 -10.71 -5.96 14.88
N GLN A 2 -11.94 -5.97 15.39
CA GLN A 2 -13.24 -5.96 14.68
C GLN A 2 -13.52 -7.13 13.73
N ARG A 3 -14.35 -8.07 14.20
CA ARG A 3 -14.86 -9.26 13.48
C ARG A 3 -16.37 -9.18 13.24
N GLU A 4 -17.02 -8.06 13.59
CA GLU A 4 -18.44 -7.84 13.36
C GLU A 4 -18.69 -7.27 11.97
N LYS A 5 -19.70 -7.80 11.29
CA LYS A 5 -20.11 -7.33 9.96
C LYS A 5 -20.77 -5.95 10.06
N GLY A 6 -20.62 -5.11 9.03
CA GLY A 6 -21.31 -3.82 8.92
C GLY A 6 -20.56 -2.59 9.46
N ARG A 7 -19.27 -2.72 9.79
CA ARG A 7 -18.42 -1.59 10.21
C ARG A 7 -17.31 -1.31 9.20
N ALA A 8 -17.03 -0.03 8.96
CA ALA A 8 -15.88 0.42 8.19
C ALA A 8 -14.72 0.76 9.15
N VAL A 9 -13.51 0.35 8.80
CA VAL A 9 -12.28 0.68 9.53
C VAL A 9 -11.34 1.37 8.56
N VAL A 10 -10.86 2.55 8.94
CA VAL A 10 -9.82 3.27 8.21
C VAL A 10 -8.56 3.25 9.06
N SER A 11 -7.46 2.81 8.47
CA SER A 11 -6.16 2.75 9.12
C SER A 11 -5.16 3.53 8.27
N VAL A 12 -4.40 4.43 8.90
CA VAL A 12 -3.29 5.13 8.25
C VAL A 12 -2.02 4.39 8.64
N VAL A 13 -1.35 3.82 7.65
CA VAL A 13 -0.14 3.01 7.86
C VAL A 13 0.99 3.52 6.96
N HIS A 14 2.20 3.49 7.49
CA HIS A 14 3.40 3.82 6.72
C HIS A 14 3.95 2.61 5.95
N ASP A 15 3.52 1.39 6.31
CA ASP A 15 3.99 0.14 5.71
C ASP A 15 3.01 -0.38 4.65
N LEU A 16 3.48 -0.42 3.39
CA LEU A 16 2.73 -0.92 2.25
C LEU A 16 2.42 -2.42 2.34
N SER A 17 3.30 -3.22 2.95
CA SER A 17 3.07 -4.66 3.17
C SER A 17 1.92 -4.88 4.13
N LEU A 18 1.83 -4.06 5.19
CA LEU A 18 0.75 -4.12 6.15
C LEU A 18 -0.58 -3.71 5.50
N ALA A 19 -0.56 -2.64 4.70
CA ALA A 19 -1.70 -2.21 3.91
C ALA A 19 -2.17 -3.34 2.98
N LEU A 20 -1.26 -3.95 2.21
CA LEU A 20 -1.56 -5.06 1.29
C LEU A 20 -2.11 -6.30 2.00
N LYS A 21 -1.59 -6.62 3.18
CA LYS A 21 -1.95 -7.84 3.91
C LYS A 21 -3.34 -7.77 4.55
N TYR A 22 -3.77 -6.58 4.99
CA TYR A 22 -4.98 -6.42 5.79
C TYR A 22 -6.03 -5.50 5.17
N GLY A 23 -5.65 -4.65 4.21
CA GLY A 23 -6.54 -3.72 3.53
C GLY A 23 -7.33 -4.38 2.41
N THR A 24 -8.59 -3.97 2.26
CA THR A 24 -9.44 -4.32 1.11
C THR A 24 -9.40 -3.22 0.05
N HIS A 25 -9.32 -1.97 0.51
CA HIS A 25 -9.24 -0.76 -0.30
C HIS A 25 -8.05 0.06 0.17
N ALA A 26 -7.51 0.88 -0.73
CA ALA A 26 -6.46 1.84 -0.42
C ALA A 26 -6.82 3.21 -0.97
N LEU A 27 -6.25 4.23 -0.33
CA LEU A 27 -6.25 5.60 -0.81
C LEU A 27 -4.80 6.07 -0.80
N LEU A 28 -4.27 6.32 -2.00
CA LEU A 28 -2.91 6.81 -2.19
C LEU A 28 -2.95 8.33 -2.29
N LEU A 29 -2.14 9.00 -1.47
CA LEU A 29 -2.03 10.45 -1.42
C LEU A 29 -0.67 10.90 -1.93
N ASP A 30 -0.66 11.98 -2.70
CA ASP A 30 0.51 12.63 -3.26
C ASP A 30 0.36 14.14 -3.11
N GLU A 31 1.29 14.80 -2.41
CA GLU A 31 1.25 16.23 -2.10
C GLU A 31 -0.11 16.74 -1.56
N GLY A 32 -0.76 15.94 -0.70
CA GLY A 32 -2.08 16.28 -0.13
C GLY A 32 -3.26 16.10 -1.07
N LYS A 33 -3.06 15.54 -2.26
CA LYS A 33 -4.10 15.19 -3.24
C LYS A 33 -4.25 13.67 -3.33
N VAL A 34 -5.44 13.21 -3.71
CA VAL A 34 -5.67 11.80 -4.00
C VAL A 34 -5.05 11.46 -5.34
N ALA A 35 -4.00 10.62 -5.32
CA ALA A 35 -3.38 10.10 -6.52
C ALA A 35 -4.16 8.92 -7.10
N ALA A 36 -4.64 8.01 -6.23
CA ALA A 36 -5.47 6.87 -6.61
C ALA A 36 -6.32 6.40 -5.41
N GLY A 37 -7.50 5.84 -5.67
CA GLY A 37 -8.37 5.31 -4.62
C GLY A 37 -9.29 4.22 -5.16
N GLY A 38 -9.51 3.16 -4.37
CA GLY A 38 -10.28 2.00 -4.81
C GLY A 38 -9.78 0.68 -4.23
N PRO A 39 -10.09 -0.45 -4.89
CA PRO A 39 -9.60 -1.78 -4.51
C PRO A 39 -8.08 -1.79 -4.41
N ILE A 40 -7.55 -2.40 -3.34
CA ILE A 40 -6.12 -2.28 -3.02
C ILE A 40 -5.19 -2.74 -4.16
N LYS A 41 -5.59 -3.74 -4.94
CA LYS A 41 -4.81 -4.27 -6.08
C LYS A 41 -4.77 -3.33 -7.29
N GLU A 42 -5.75 -2.44 -7.42
CA GLU A 42 -5.83 -1.44 -8.49
C GLU A 42 -5.12 -0.14 -8.09
N VAL A 43 -5.04 0.13 -6.78
CA VAL A 43 -4.39 1.32 -6.23
C VAL A 43 -2.88 1.10 -6.03
N LEU A 44 -2.47 -0.02 -5.43
CA LEU A 44 -1.06 -0.30 -5.14
C LEU A 44 -0.39 -1.03 -6.32
N THR A 45 -0.37 -0.37 -7.48
CA THR A 45 0.32 -0.83 -8.68
C THR A 45 1.73 -0.25 -8.75
N ASP A 46 2.61 -0.91 -9.51
CA ASP A 46 3.99 -0.43 -9.70
C ASP A 46 4.00 0.99 -10.29
N GLU A 47 3.07 1.30 -11.20
CA GLU A 47 2.93 2.64 -11.79
C GLU A 47 2.57 3.71 -10.74
N HIS A 48 1.53 3.47 -9.95
CA HIS A 48 1.08 4.43 -8.94
C HIS A 48 2.13 4.61 -7.84
N LEU A 49 2.75 3.52 -7.37
CA LEU A 49 3.77 3.57 -6.34
C LEU A 49 5.02 4.31 -6.82
N ASN A 50 5.48 4.03 -8.04
CA ASN A 50 6.67 4.71 -8.59
C ASN A 50 6.43 6.20 -8.78
N ARG A 51 5.22 6.59 -9.17
CA ARG A 51 4.84 8.00 -9.32
C ARG A 51 4.82 8.73 -7.97
N VAL A 52 4.21 8.16 -6.94
CA VAL A 52 4.02 8.83 -5.64
C VAL A 52 5.28 8.80 -4.77
N TYR A 53 6.02 7.69 -4.78
CA TYR A 53 7.24 7.54 -3.98
C TYR A 53 8.52 7.94 -4.75
N GLY A 54 8.45 8.12 -6.08
CA GLY A 54 9.60 8.49 -6.89
C GLY A 54 10.67 7.39 -7.04
N LEU A 55 10.35 6.14 -6.69
CA LEU A 55 11.30 5.01 -6.73
C LEU A 55 10.59 3.70 -7.12
N PRO A 56 11.30 2.73 -7.72
CA PRO A 56 10.74 1.41 -8.05
C PRO A 56 10.44 0.60 -6.78
N VAL A 57 9.30 0.86 -6.14
CA VAL A 57 8.98 0.37 -4.78
C VAL A 57 9.02 -1.15 -4.69
N ARG A 58 8.34 -1.84 -5.61
CA ARG A 58 8.23 -3.31 -5.55
C ARG A 58 9.57 -4.01 -5.79
N PRO A 59 10.38 -3.66 -6.82
CA PRO A 59 11.75 -4.14 -6.93
C PRO A 59 12.59 -3.83 -5.69
N PHE A 60 12.52 -2.61 -5.17
CA PHE A 60 13.27 -2.19 -3.98
C PHE A 60 12.95 -3.06 -2.75
N MET A 61 11.67 -3.27 -2.45
CA MET A 61 11.25 -4.10 -1.32
C MET A 61 11.65 -5.57 -1.49
N THR A 62 11.64 -6.09 -2.73
CA THR A 62 12.04 -7.47 -3.02
C THR A 62 13.54 -7.67 -2.84
N ASP A 63 14.35 -6.73 -3.33
CA ASP A 63 15.81 -6.73 -3.15
C ASP A 63 16.18 -6.64 -1.67
N MET A 64 15.56 -5.70 -0.93
CA MET A 64 15.77 -5.54 0.50
C MET A 64 15.47 -6.82 1.29
N LEU A 65 14.39 -7.55 0.94
CA LEU A 65 14.08 -8.85 1.57
C LEU A 65 15.15 -9.91 1.25
N GLY A 66 15.75 -9.86 0.06
CA GLY A 66 16.83 -10.76 -0.36
C GLY A 66 18.07 -10.67 0.54
N GLN A 67 18.37 -9.49 1.08
CA GLN A 67 19.51 -9.27 1.99
C GLN A 67 19.41 -10.07 3.30
N TRP A 68 18.21 -10.46 3.71
CA TRP A 68 17.95 -11.22 4.95
C TRP A 68 17.91 -12.74 4.74
N LYS A 69 18.14 -13.23 3.51
CA LYS A 69 18.19 -14.67 3.20
C LYS A 69 19.59 -15.27 3.32
N ALA A 70 20.53 -14.55 3.93
CA ALA A 70 21.88 -15.04 4.25
C ALA A 70 21.88 -15.89 5.53
#